data_AF-A0A7S7NZN6-F1
#
_entry.id   AF-A0A7S7NZN6-F1
#
_cell.length_a   1.000
_cell.length_b   1.000
_cell.length_c   1.000
_cell.angle_alpha   90.00
_cell.angle_beta   90.00
_cell.angle_gamma   90.00
#
_symmetry.space_group_name_H-M   'P 1'
#
loop_
_entity.id
_entity.type
_entity.pdbx_description
1 polymer ?
#
loop_
_entity_poly.entity_id
_entity_poly.type
_entity_poly.pdbx_seq_one_letter_code
_entity_poly.pdbx_strand_id
1 'polypeptide(L)'
;MFNLNKLSPTITNMIRFDHSHVMVTFHQYERDKPARVKKALADTICDALEIHATLEEEIFYPVMRERDAGEPFMHKAEPEHMEMRRLIAELRRTSGADPRHDKLVMELMRDVMHHVADEETTLLPHAEAKLSREMLSELGARMTRRRLELVGPKAGKLAKEHAVGFGGSGAALVVGLASAVFAAKAFGPKKTWKSNPA
;
A
#
# COMPACT_ATOMS: atom_id res chain seq x y z
N MET A 1 0.94 -32.05 -2.80
CA MET A 1 -0.06 -31.08 -2.28
C MET A 1 0.28 -29.70 -2.82
N PHE A 2 -0.61 -29.08 -3.61
CA PHE A 2 -0.44 -27.70 -4.07
C PHE A 2 -0.57 -26.75 -2.86
N ASN A 3 0.52 -26.10 -2.47
CA ASN A 3 0.49 -25.10 -1.40
C ASN A 3 0.18 -23.73 -2.01
N LEU A 4 -1.02 -23.21 -1.76
CA LEU A 4 -1.49 -21.92 -2.27
C LEU A 4 -0.56 -20.76 -1.89
N ASN A 5 0.15 -20.86 -0.75
CA ASN A 5 1.11 -19.84 -0.33
C ASN A 5 2.30 -19.71 -1.30
N LYS A 6 2.66 -20.75 -2.05
CA LYS A 6 3.75 -20.69 -3.05
C LYS A 6 3.39 -19.95 -4.34
N LEU A 7 2.10 -19.64 -4.54
CA LEU A 7 1.60 -18.89 -5.70
C LEU A 7 1.29 -17.43 -5.37
N SER A 8 1.33 -17.05 -4.09
CA SER A 8 1.14 -15.68 -3.67
C SER A 8 2.31 -14.81 -4.15
N PRO A 9 2.06 -13.56 -4.57
CA PRO A 9 3.11 -12.57 -4.77
C PRO A 9 4.01 -12.51 -3.53
N THR A 10 5.31 -12.33 -3.73
CA THR A 10 6.25 -12.13 -2.62
C THR A 10 5.94 -10.81 -1.92
N ILE A 11 6.25 -10.73 -0.62
CA ILE A 11 6.09 -9.48 0.13
C ILE A 11 6.85 -8.31 -0.52
N THR A 12 8.05 -8.57 -1.05
CA THR A 12 8.85 -7.55 -1.75
C THR A 12 8.12 -7.03 -2.99
N ASN A 13 7.53 -7.90 -3.81
CA ASN A 13 6.74 -7.46 -4.97
C ASN A 13 5.48 -6.68 -4.57
N MET A 14 4.87 -7.00 -3.43
CA MET A 14 3.72 -6.25 -2.92
C MET A 14 4.11 -4.85 -2.44
N ILE A 15 5.26 -4.71 -1.78
CA ILE A 15 5.80 -3.42 -1.36
C ILE A 15 6.10 -2.55 -2.59
N ARG A 16 6.79 -3.09 -3.60
CA ARG A 16 7.04 -2.37 -4.88
C ARG A 16 5.76 -1.94 -5.59
N PHE A 17 4.70 -2.75 -5.48
CA PHE A 17 3.40 -2.40 -6.02
C PHE A 17 2.77 -1.21 -5.27
N ASP A 18 2.88 -1.16 -3.95
CA ASP A 18 2.43 0.00 -3.16
C ASP A 18 3.21 1.27 -3.52
N HIS A 19 4.53 1.18 -3.66
CA HIS A 19 5.37 2.29 -4.12
C HIS A 19 4.89 2.83 -5.45
N SER A 20 4.72 1.93 -6.42
CA SER A 20 4.23 2.27 -7.77
C SER A 20 2.86 2.94 -7.70
N HIS A 21 1.97 2.45 -6.83
CA HIS A 21 0.63 3.02 -6.67
C HIS A 21 0.68 4.47 -6.15
N VAL A 22 1.49 4.73 -5.13
CA VAL A 22 1.67 6.08 -4.57
C VAL A 22 2.25 7.02 -5.62
N MET A 23 3.29 6.59 -6.35
CA MET A 23 3.92 7.39 -7.40
C MET A 23 2.95 7.71 -8.55
N VAL A 24 2.17 6.73 -9.01
CA VAL A 24 1.15 6.95 -10.04
C VAL A 24 0.08 7.91 -9.57
N THR A 25 -0.38 7.80 -8.31
CA THR A 25 -1.38 8.70 -7.74
C THR A 25 -0.84 10.12 -7.63
N PHE A 26 0.41 10.27 -7.19
CA PHE A 26 1.07 11.57 -7.14
C PHE A 26 1.31 12.17 -8.52
N HIS A 27 1.60 11.35 -9.54
CA HIS A 27 1.72 11.84 -10.91
C HIS A 27 0.41 12.43 -11.46
N GLN A 28 -0.74 12.01 -10.92
CA GLN A 28 -2.02 12.65 -11.24
C GLN A 28 -2.24 13.96 -10.49
N TYR A 29 -1.38 14.35 -9.55
CA TYR A 29 -1.53 15.57 -8.77
C TYR A 29 -0.95 16.77 -9.52
N GLU A 30 -1.80 17.77 -9.82
CA GLU A 30 -1.37 19.06 -10.38
C GLU A 30 -1.97 20.19 -9.55
N ARG A 31 -1.21 21.28 -9.37
CA ARG A 31 -1.55 22.37 -8.44
C ARG A 31 -2.78 23.17 -8.86
N ASP A 32 -3.06 23.21 -10.15
CA ASP A 32 -4.18 23.90 -10.81
C ASP A 32 -5.47 23.07 -10.86
N LYS A 33 -5.44 21.79 -10.43
CA LYS A 33 -6.66 20.99 -10.32
C LYS A 33 -7.65 21.60 -9.32
N PRO A 34 -8.96 21.34 -9.50
CA PRO A 34 -9.97 21.77 -8.54
C PRO A 34 -9.64 21.29 -7.13
N ALA A 35 -9.89 22.12 -6.12
CA ALA A 35 -9.58 21.83 -4.71
C ALA A 35 -10.09 20.45 -4.24
N ARG A 36 -11.29 20.04 -4.70
CA ARG A 36 -11.85 18.72 -4.37
C ARG A 36 -10.99 17.57 -4.92
N VAL A 37 -10.44 17.74 -6.12
CA VAL A 37 -9.65 16.71 -6.81
C VAL A 37 -8.27 16.61 -6.15
N LYS A 38 -7.62 17.75 -5.86
CA LYS A 38 -6.36 17.77 -5.09
C LYS A 38 -6.52 17.07 -3.75
N LYS A 39 -7.59 17.39 -3.01
CA LYS A 39 -7.88 16.75 -1.72
C LYS A 39 -8.11 15.24 -1.86
N ALA A 40 -8.87 14.81 -2.86
CA ALA A 40 -9.12 13.38 -3.09
C ALA A 40 -7.83 12.60 -3.45
N LEU A 41 -6.96 13.17 -4.28
CA LEU A 41 -5.66 12.57 -4.61
C LEU A 41 -4.75 12.51 -3.38
N ALA A 42 -4.66 13.60 -2.62
CA ALA A 42 -3.89 13.64 -1.38
C ALA A 42 -4.41 12.62 -0.34
N ASP A 43 -5.73 12.50 -0.18
CA ASP A 43 -6.34 11.52 0.73
C ASP A 43 -6.10 10.08 0.26
N THR A 44 -6.09 9.84 -1.04
CA THR A 44 -5.74 8.53 -1.62
C THR A 44 -4.29 8.18 -1.30
N ILE A 45 -3.35 9.12 -1.49
CA ILE A 45 -1.93 8.94 -1.13
C ILE A 45 -1.80 8.67 0.38
N CYS A 46 -2.46 9.47 1.22
CA CYS A 46 -2.42 9.32 2.68
C CYS A 46 -2.91 7.93 3.12
N ASP A 47 -4.03 7.47 2.59
CA ASP A 47 -4.58 6.15 2.92
C ASP A 47 -3.67 5.01 2.46
N ALA A 48 -3.09 5.13 1.26
CA ALA A 48 -2.15 4.14 0.73
C ALA A 48 -0.89 4.04 1.59
N LEU A 49 -0.28 5.17 1.97
CA LEU A 49 0.91 5.23 2.81
C LEU A 49 0.66 4.70 4.23
N GLU A 50 -0.49 5.02 4.85
CA GLU A 50 -0.85 4.47 6.16
C GLU A 50 -0.98 2.94 6.11
N ILE A 51 -1.61 2.40 5.07
CA ILE A 51 -1.75 0.95 4.90
C ILE A 51 -0.38 0.30 4.67
N HIS A 52 0.41 0.87 3.76
CA HIS A 52 1.76 0.40 3.43
C HIS A 52 2.67 0.35 4.67
N ALA A 53 2.81 1.46 5.38
CA ALA A 53 3.63 1.55 6.60
C ALA A 53 3.15 0.56 7.68
N THR A 54 1.84 0.40 7.86
CA THR A 54 1.29 -0.58 8.82
C THR A 54 1.69 -2.00 8.45
N LEU A 55 1.63 -2.35 7.17
CA LEU A 55 1.95 -3.70 6.70
C LEU A 55 3.43 -4.02 6.85
N GLU A 56 4.31 -3.05 6.63
CA GLU A 56 5.75 -3.23 6.82
C GLU A 56 6.11 -3.40 8.29
N GLU A 57 5.60 -2.51 9.15
CA GLU A 57 5.89 -2.53 10.57
C GLU A 57 5.34 -3.77 11.28
N GLU A 58 4.16 -4.26 10.88
CA GLU A 58 3.54 -5.44 11.49
C GLU A 58 4.09 -6.77 10.93
N ILE A 59 4.57 -6.81 9.68
CA ILE A 59 4.83 -8.08 8.98
C ILE A 59 6.26 -8.18 8.46
N PHE A 60 6.79 -7.12 7.85
CA PHE A 60 8.05 -7.18 7.14
C PHE A 60 9.24 -6.85 8.04
N TYR A 61 9.25 -5.67 8.66
CA TYR A 61 10.34 -5.18 9.49
C TYR A 61 10.65 -6.08 10.69
N PRO A 62 9.68 -6.70 11.39
CA PRO A 62 10.01 -7.64 12.47
C PRO A 62 10.87 -8.80 11.98
N VAL A 63 10.55 -9.37 10.81
CA VAL A 63 11.32 -10.46 10.22
C VAL A 63 12.71 -9.99 9.80
N MET A 64 12.81 -8.80 9.20
CA MET A 64 14.10 -8.26 8.79
C MET A 64 15.00 -7.93 9.99
N ARG A 65 14.45 -7.40 11.08
CA ARG A 65 15.19 -7.16 12.33
C ARG A 65 15.69 -8.45 12.97
N GLU A 66 14.92 -9.53 12.94
CA GLU A 66 15.37 -10.84 13.43
C GLU A 66 16.54 -11.41 12.60
N ARG A 67 16.60 -11.08 11.31
CA ARG A 67 17.63 -11.59 10.40
C ARG A 67 18.89 -10.75 10.39
N ASP A 68 18.75 -9.42 10.44
CA ASP A 68 19.87 -8.49 10.37
C ASP A 68 19.51 -7.13 11.02
N ALA A 69 19.48 -7.10 12.36
CA ALA A 69 19.17 -5.90 13.13
C ALA A 69 20.19 -4.75 12.98
N GLY A 70 21.39 -5.05 12.46
CA GLY A 70 22.48 -4.08 12.33
C GLY A 70 22.47 -3.30 11.01
N GLU A 71 21.50 -3.56 10.13
CA GLU A 71 21.38 -2.84 8.86
C GLU A 71 21.00 -1.36 9.13
N PRO A 72 21.79 -0.37 8.68
CA PRO A 72 21.52 1.06 8.87
C PRO A 72 20.09 1.54 8.58
N PHE A 73 19.43 0.99 7.56
CA PHE A 73 18.04 1.23 7.19
C PHE A 73 17.07 0.94 8.33
N MET A 74 17.28 -0.11 9.13
CA MET A 74 16.38 -0.46 10.25
C MET A 74 16.28 0.65 11.29
N HIS A 75 17.30 1.50 11.39
CA HIS A 75 17.30 2.66 12.27
C HIS A 75 16.63 3.90 11.67
N LYS A 76 16.45 3.95 10.35
CA LYS A 76 15.85 5.08 9.63
C LYS A 76 14.35 4.92 9.37
N ALA A 77 13.91 3.69 9.10
CA ALA A 77 12.55 3.41 8.63
C ALA A 77 11.47 3.95 9.59
N GLU A 78 11.64 3.75 10.89
CA GLU A 78 10.64 4.15 11.88
C GLU A 78 10.56 5.68 12.06
N PRO A 79 11.68 6.43 12.19
CA PRO A 79 11.66 7.88 12.11
C PRO A 79 11.01 8.44 10.83
N GLU A 80 11.31 7.87 9.66
CA GLU A 80 10.73 8.29 8.38
C GLU A 80 9.21 8.07 8.35
N HIS A 81 8.74 6.91 8.80
CA HIS A 81 7.30 6.62 8.90
C HIS A 81 6.59 7.56 9.87
N MET A 82 7.24 7.93 10.99
CA MET A 82 6.67 8.89 11.93
C MET A 82 6.53 10.28 11.34
N GLU A 83 7.50 10.73 10.54
CA GLU A 83 7.41 12.01 9.85
C GLU A 83 6.32 12.00 8.76
N MET A 84 6.25 10.92 7.96
CA MET A 84 5.16 10.75 7.00
C MET A 84 3.78 10.78 7.69
N ARG A 85 3.61 10.13 8.84
CA ARG A 85 2.37 10.18 9.63
C ARG A 85 2.04 11.59 10.12
N ARG A 86 3.04 12.36 10.54
CA ARG A 86 2.87 13.77 10.96
C ARG A 86 2.31 14.60 9.80
N LEU A 87 2.90 14.49 8.62
CA LEU A 87 2.49 15.20 7.41
C LEU A 87 1.09 14.76 6.94
N ILE A 88 0.82 13.45 6.95
CA ILE A 88 -0.51 12.89 6.64
C ILE A 88 -1.57 13.48 7.58
N ALA A 89 -1.30 13.53 8.89
CA ALA A 89 -2.24 14.09 9.86
C ALA A 89 -2.53 15.57 9.57
N GLU A 90 -1.52 16.35 9.17
CA GLU A 90 -1.69 17.75 8.78
C GLU A 90 -2.49 17.90 7.47
N LEU A 91 -2.19 17.09 6.45
CA LEU A 91 -2.91 17.06 5.18
C LEU A 91 -4.39 16.73 5.36
N ARG A 92 -4.72 15.77 6.24
CA ARG A 92 -6.11 15.40 6.52
C ARG A 92 -6.94 16.55 7.06
N ARG A 93 -6.32 17.45 7.84
CA ARG A 93 -6.94 18.66 8.41
C ARG A 93 -6.89 19.87 7.48
N THR A 94 -6.16 19.78 6.37
CA THR A 94 -5.92 20.91 5.46
C THR A 94 -6.83 20.79 4.24
N SER A 95 -7.64 21.81 3.98
CA SER A 95 -8.49 21.88 2.80
C SER A 95 -7.66 21.90 1.52
N GLY A 96 -8.16 21.27 0.44
CA GLY A 96 -7.50 21.33 -0.88
C GLY A 96 -7.44 22.73 -1.49
N ALA A 97 -8.16 23.71 -0.92
CA ALA A 97 -8.11 25.12 -1.30
C ALA A 97 -7.13 25.94 -0.44
N ASP A 98 -6.61 25.38 0.66
CA ASP A 98 -5.63 26.06 1.52
C ASP A 98 -4.28 26.19 0.77
N PRO A 99 -3.65 27.37 0.72
CA PRO A 99 -2.34 27.56 0.10
C PRO A 99 -1.23 26.64 0.64
N ARG A 100 -1.38 26.12 1.86
CA ARG A 100 -0.43 25.16 2.46
C ARG A 100 -0.61 23.74 1.95
N HIS A 101 -1.77 23.40 1.37
CA HIS A 101 -2.08 22.03 0.92
C HIS A 101 -1.03 21.51 -0.07
N ASP A 102 -0.73 22.29 -1.12
CA ASP A 102 0.26 21.91 -2.12
C ASP A 102 1.65 21.72 -1.48
N LYS A 103 2.02 22.57 -0.53
CA LYS A 103 3.33 22.49 0.16
C LYS A 103 3.44 21.19 0.94
N LEU A 104 2.40 20.85 1.70
CA LEU A 104 2.36 19.63 2.49
C LEU A 104 2.38 18.36 1.63
N VAL A 105 1.69 18.37 0.48
CA VAL A 105 1.75 17.23 -0.47
C VAL A 105 3.17 17.06 -1.01
N MET A 106 3.83 18.14 -1.42
CA MET A 106 5.21 18.09 -1.93
C MET A 106 6.21 17.68 -0.85
N GLU A 107 6.01 18.13 0.38
CA GLU A 107 6.82 17.75 1.54
C GLU A 107 6.70 16.24 1.82
N LEU A 108 5.46 15.74 1.91
CA LEU A 108 5.18 14.31 2.08
C LEU A 108 5.83 13.48 0.98
N MET A 109 5.65 13.88 -0.28
CA MET A 109 6.16 13.10 -1.40
C MET A 109 7.69 13.13 -1.52
N ARG A 110 8.34 14.19 -1.05
CA ARG A 110 9.81 14.22 -0.92
C ARG A 110 10.29 13.15 0.05
N ASP A 111 9.65 13.04 1.22
CA ASP A 111 10.02 12.04 2.22
C ASP A 111 9.71 10.61 1.73
N VAL A 112 8.55 10.41 1.08
CA VAL A 112 8.18 9.15 0.42
C VAL A 112 9.21 8.74 -0.64
N MET A 113 9.66 9.66 -1.50
CA MET A 113 10.63 9.34 -2.55
C MET A 113 11.99 8.89 -1.99
N HIS A 114 12.45 9.50 -0.89
CA HIS A 114 13.68 9.05 -0.22
C HIS A 114 13.50 7.67 0.41
N HIS A 115 12.39 7.47 1.13
CA HIS A 115 12.05 6.19 1.74
C HIS A 115 11.99 5.05 0.71
N VAL A 116 11.22 5.25 -0.37
CA VAL A 116 11.09 4.29 -1.47
C VAL A 116 12.44 3.98 -2.10
N ALA A 117 13.30 4.99 -2.30
CA ALA A 117 14.62 4.77 -2.87
C ALA A 117 15.47 3.86 -1.98
N ASP A 118 15.56 4.15 -0.67
CA ASP A 118 16.30 3.34 0.29
C ASP A 118 15.75 1.90 0.34
N GLU A 119 14.43 1.71 0.28
CA GLU A 119 13.85 0.37 0.27
C GLU A 119 14.14 -0.41 -1.02
N GLU A 120 13.89 0.21 -2.18
CA GLU A 120 14.03 -0.44 -3.50
C GLU A 120 15.48 -0.81 -3.81
N THR A 121 16.44 0.00 -3.39
CA THR A 121 17.86 -0.24 -3.69
C THR A 121 18.59 -1.06 -2.65
N THR A 122 18.05 -1.16 -1.43
CA THR A 122 18.79 -1.68 -0.28
C THR A 122 17.99 -2.75 0.44
N LEU A 123 16.86 -2.38 1.07
CA LEU A 123 16.09 -3.29 1.91
C LEU A 123 15.52 -4.48 1.14
N LEU A 124 14.79 -4.22 0.04
CA LEU A 124 14.09 -5.27 -0.70
C LEU A 124 15.07 -6.25 -1.37
N PRO A 125 16.16 -5.80 -2.04
CA PRO A 125 17.20 -6.70 -2.53
C PRO A 125 17.87 -7.49 -1.41
N HIS A 126 18.11 -6.86 -0.25
CA HIS A 126 18.69 -7.55 0.90
C HIS A 126 17.76 -8.66 1.43
N ALA A 127 16.46 -8.38 1.55
CA ALA A 127 15.47 -9.39 1.92
C ALA A 127 15.43 -10.55 0.91
N GLU A 128 15.51 -10.24 -0.39
CA GLU A 128 15.53 -11.24 -1.46
C GLU A 128 16.80 -12.11 -1.44
N ALA A 129 17.92 -11.57 -0.97
CA ALA A 129 19.17 -12.31 -0.78
C ALA A 129 19.16 -13.20 0.49
N LYS A 130 18.46 -12.78 1.55
CA LYS A 130 18.51 -13.44 2.88
C LYS A 130 17.36 -14.40 3.14
N LEU A 131 16.23 -14.23 2.47
CA LEU A 131 15.02 -15.02 2.69
C LEU A 131 14.79 -15.96 1.50
N SER A 132 14.34 -17.18 1.78
CA SER A 132 13.92 -18.08 0.72
C SER A 132 12.68 -17.55 0.02
N ARG A 133 12.50 -17.93 -1.25
CA ARG A 133 11.30 -17.57 -2.00
C ARG A 133 10.02 -18.03 -1.29
N GLU A 134 10.03 -19.20 -0.67
CA GLU A 134 8.92 -19.71 0.12
C GLU A 134 8.55 -18.77 1.27
N MET A 135 9.54 -18.29 2.02
CA MET A 135 9.33 -17.34 3.12
C MET A 135 8.78 -16.02 2.60
N LEU A 136 9.35 -15.48 1.51
CA LEU A 136 8.88 -14.24 0.90
C LEU A 136 7.42 -14.34 0.43
N SER A 137 7.01 -15.47 -0.14
CA SER A 137 5.62 -15.69 -0.55
C SER A 137 4.68 -15.92 0.64
N GLU A 138 5.14 -16.55 1.73
CA GLU A 138 4.36 -16.67 2.97
C GLU A 138 4.11 -15.30 3.61
N LEU A 139 5.13 -14.45 3.68
CA LEU A 139 4.99 -13.07 4.14
C LEU A 139 4.04 -12.27 3.24
N GLY A 140 4.11 -12.48 1.91
CA GLY A 140 3.16 -11.85 0.97
C GLY A 140 1.71 -12.30 1.20
N ALA A 141 1.49 -13.58 1.52
CA ALA A 141 0.16 -14.09 1.87
C ALA A 141 -0.37 -13.46 3.17
N ARG A 142 0.50 -13.28 4.19
CA ARG A 142 0.16 -12.57 5.43
C ARG A 142 -0.17 -11.10 5.16
N MET A 143 0.66 -10.41 4.39
CA MET A 143 0.45 -9.02 3.98
C MET A 143 -0.87 -8.83 3.24
N THR A 144 -1.20 -9.75 2.32
CA THR A 144 -2.47 -9.72 1.58
C THR A 144 -3.67 -9.79 2.51
N ARG A 145 -3.64 -10.72 3.48
CA ARG A 145 -4.74 -10.88 4.45
C ARG A 145 -4.91 -9.62 5.30
N ARG A 146 -3.80 -9.10 5.84
CA ARG A 146 -3.84 -7.90 6.67
C ARG A 146 -4.29 -6.67 5.90
N ARG A 147 -3.88 -6.53 4.64
CA ARG A 147 -4.35 -5.46 3.75
C ARG A 147 -5.86 -5.48 3.60
N LEU A 148 -6.47 -6.65 3.41
CA LEU A 148 -7.93 -6.77 3.29
C LEU A 148 -8.64 -6.32 4.57
N GLU A 149 -8.09 -6.62 5.75
CA GLU A 149 -8.62 -6.16 7.04
C GLU A 149 -8.54 -4.63 7.18
N LEU A 150 -7.44 -4.02 6.73
CA LEU A 150 -7.25 -2.56 6.77
C LEU A 150 -8.13 -1.82 5.75
N VAL A 151 -8.32 -2.40 4.56
CA VAL A 151 -9.10 -1.81 3.46
C VAL A 151 -10.60 -1.96 3.68
N GLY A 152 -11.07 -3.08 4.24
CA GLY A 152 -12.50 -3.39 4.38
C GLY A 152 -13.33 -2.24 4.99
N PRO A 153 -12.96 -1.71 6.17
CA PRO A 153 -13.66 -0.58 6.80
C PRO A 153 -13.59 0.73 6.00
N LYS A 154 -12.59 0.89 5.14
CA LYS A 154 -12.34 2.11 4.35
C LYS A 154 -12.87 2.02 2.91
N ALA A 155 -13.40 0.88 2.48
CA ALA A 155 -13.68 0.57 1.07
C ALA A 155 -14.58 1.62 0.37
N GLY A 156 -15.65 2.07 1.03
CA GLY A 156 -16.55 3.09 0.47
C GLY A 156 -15.89 4.47 0.31
N LYS A 157 -15.04 4.86 1.28
CA LYS A 157 -14.26 6.10 1.23
C LYS A 157 -13.25 6.06 0.08
N LEU A 158 -12.46 4.98 0.01
CA LEU A 158 -11.46 4.77 -1.04
C LEU A 158 -12.09 4.80 -2.43
N ALA A 159 -13.20 4.08 -2.63
CA ALA A 159 -13.90 4.06 -3.92
C ALA A 159 -14.35 5.48 -4.35
N LYS A 160 -14.86 6.28 -3.42
CA LYS A 160 -15.27 7.67 -3.69
C LYS A 160 -14.07 8.56 -4.01
N GLU A 161 -12.99 8.47 -3.24
CA GLU A 161 -11.78 9.26 -3.46
C GLU A 161 -11.12 8.93 -4.80
N HIS A 162 -11.01 7.65 -5.15
CA HIS A 162 -10.53 7.22 -6.46
C HIS A 162 -11.40 7.76 -7.60
N ALA A 163 -12.73 7.68 -7.48
CA ALA A 163 -13.64 8.19 -8.51
C ALA A 163 -13.48 9.71 -8.71
N VAL A 164 -13.25 10.46 -7.64
CA VAL A 164 -13.07 11.92 -7.69
C VAL A 164 -11.67 12.31 -8.18
N GLY A 165 -10.63 11.63 -7.70
CA GLY A 165 -9.23 11.97 -7.95
C GLY A 165 -8.76 11.61 -9.36
N PHE A 166 -9.16 10.44 -9.87
CA PHE A 166 -8.71 9.93 -11.17
C PHE A 166 -9.67 10.23 -12.32
N GLY A 167 -10.87 10.77 -12.04
CA GLY A 167 -11.79 11.27 -13.06
C GLY A 167 -11.99 10.32 -14.25
N GLY A 168 -12.50 9.10 -14.01
CA GLY A 168 -12.81 8.13 -15.07
C GLY A 168 -11.61 7.56 -15.85
N SER A 169 -10.38 8.01 -15.57
CA SER A 169 -9.16 7.51 -16.22
C SER A 169 -8.93 6.03 -15.91
N GLY A 170 -8.52 5.25 -16.91
CA GLY A 170 -8.29 3.80 -16.81
C GLY A 170 -7.28 3.37 -15.72
N ALA A 171 -6.49 4.30 -15.18
CA ALA A 171 -5.66 4.09 -14.00
C ALA A 171 -6.46 3.61 -12.76
N ALA A 172 -7.76 3.92 -12.67
CA ALA A 172 -8.64 3.44 -11.59
C ALA A 172 -8.81 1.90 -11.56
N LEU A 173 -8.63 1.22 -12.69
CA LEU A 173 -8.82 -0.24 -12.80
C LEU A 173 -7.64 -1.07 -12.28
N VAL A 174 -6.42 -0.50 -12.24
CA VAL A 174 -5.21 -1.30 -11.97
C VAL A 174 -5.11 -1.72 -10.49
N VAL A 175 -5.66 -0.95 -9.56
CA VAL A 175 -5.39 -1.13 -8.12
C VAL A 175 -6.59 -1.71 -7.37
N GLY A 176 -7.83 -1.37 -7.77
CA GLY A 176 -9.05 -1.95 -7.20
C GLY A 176 -9.29 -3.42 -7.57
N LEU A 177 -8.78 -3.87 -8.72
CA LEU A 177 -8.96 -5.26 -9.17
C LEU A 177 -8.05 -6.25 -8.43
N ALA A 178 -6.87 -5.86 -7.96
CA ALA A 178 -5.99 -6.77 -7.22
C ALA A 178 -6.60 -7.17 -5.86
N SER A 179 -7.30 -6.24 -5.19
CA SER A 179 -7.98 -6.48 -3.92
C SER A 179 -9.35 -7.14 -4.08
N ALA A 180 -10.14 -6.77 -5.09
CA ALA A 180 -11.48 -7.34 -5.30
C ALA A 180 -11.48 -8.72 -5.98
N VAL A 181 -10.62 -8.97 -6.97
CA VAL A 181 -10.60 -10.24 -7.73
C VAL A 181 -10.02 -11.37 -6.88
N PHE A 182 -9.04 -11.11 -6.01
CA PHE A 182 -8.52 -12.12 -5.08
C PHE A 182 -9.50 -12.42 -3.94
N ALA A 183 -10.16 -11.40 -3.38
CA ALA A 183 -11.15 -11.60 -2.32
C ALA A 183 -12.38 -12.39 -2.81
N ALA A 184 -12.89 -12.08 -4.02
CA ALA A 184 -14.03 -12.80 -4.60
C ALA A 184 -13.72 -14.28 -4.92
N LYS A 185 -12.49 -14.61 -5.32
CA LYS A 185 -12.08 -16.01 -5.60
C LYS A 185 -11.75 -16.81 -4.34
N ALA A 186 -11.27 -16.16 -3.27
CA ALA A 186 -10.90 -16.83 -2.01
C ALA A 186 -12.08 -17.02 -1.05
N PHE A 187 -13.10 -16.15 -1.10
CA PHE A 187 -14.23 -16.14 -0.15
C PHE A 187 -15.62 -16.23 -0.80
N GLY A 188 -15.70 -16.52 -2.11
CA GLY A 188 -16.97 -16.82 -2.76
C GLY A 188 -17.68 -18.01 -2.07
N PRO A 189 -19.02 -17.98 -1.93
CA PRO A 189 -19.75 -19.06 -1.27
C PRO A 189 -19.43 -20.39 -1.96
N LYS A 190 -18.94 -21.38 -1.21
CA LYS A 190 -18.83 -22.76 -1.70
C LYS A 190 -20.24 -23.20 -2.08
N LYS A 191 -20.53 -23.32 -3.39
CA LYS A 191 -21.73 -24.02 -3.86
C LYS A 191 -21.64 -25.44 -3.32
N THR A 192 -22.35 -25.72 -2.24
CA THR A 192 -22.59 -27.08 -1.77
C THR A 192 -23.51 -27.72 -2.79
N TRP A 193 -22.92 -28.45 -3.74
CA TRP A 193 -23.69 -29.36 -4.57
C TRP A 193 -24.21 -30.46 -3.63
N LYS A 194 -25.44 -30.31 -3.13
CA LYS A 194 -26.18 -31.44 -2.58
C LYS A 194 -26.41 -32.41 -3.74
N SER A 195 -25.60 -33.46 -3.81
CA SER A 195 -25.94 -34.65 -4.57
C SER A 195 -27.21 -35.21 -3.95
N ASN A 196 -28.33 -35.12 -4.66
CA ASN A 196 -29.53 -35.86 -4.30
C ASN A 196 -29.34 -37.30 -4.81
N PRO A 197 -29.32 -38.33 -3.96
CA PRO A 197 -29.38 -39.71 -4.43
C PRO A 197 -30.84 -40.15 -4.63
N ALA A 198 -31.01 -40.95 -5.69
CA ALA A 198 -32.20 -41.65 -6.19
C ALA A 198 -33.23 -40.81 -6.95
#